data_AF-A0A2N3KIY1-F1
#
_entry.id   AF-A0A2N3KIY1-F1
#
_cell.length_a   1.000
_cell.length_b   1.000
_cell.length_c   1.000
_cell.angle_alpha   90.00
_cell.angle_beta   90.00
_cell.angle_gamma   90.00
#
_symmetry.space_group_name_H-M   'P 1'
#
loop_
_entity.id
_entity.type
_entity.pdbx_description
1 polymer ?
#
loop_
_entity_poly.entity_id
_entity_poly.type
_entity_poly.pdbx_seq_one_letter_code
_entity_poly.pdbx_strand_id
1 'polypeptide(L)'
;MIKVWSDLILSGRLDRLNDRGTTFSYDPGADPLQAVSVTMPVRLQSWDARQGLLPIFEMNLPEGYLRDRISRQFAKSLGKFDDFDLLSVIGRTQMGRLRYSGIHEKPDEDVPFQAIDDILKSRRDGELFDYLLEKFTSYSGISGVQPKVLVRDNMSDAGARMSPSFRGATHIVKLWDPREYPELAANEFFCLMAAARAGLDVPRHRLSEGGEALVIDRFDLKEDGHYIGMEDFCVLNGRNTNRKYDGSYESAVMKRAAAFLGPEEWSRQGPDLYKLIVLNCIVRNGDAHLKNFALLYDDVNGRLRLAPVYDVVTTTAYLPKDQMALVMNGSSKWPDRQRLVDLGTRAGLSAQKAGDIINQVAQAVASTRADLAEHVNQSPAFKDIAPQITAAWETGLKDSALRDGRVHTMPETAQPLSVDITHDTALKKRVLTELTALPSSRLAEIEKATRGRLKALEEMPKPSRLELQEKRGLIAGLKLIDQVSQASMRSPDKPVSTIKQINAVKGGFRQR
;
A
#
# COMPACT_ATOMS: atom_id res chain seq x y z
N MET A 1 -8.34 -29.97 -16.03
CA MET A 1 -9.42 -28.97 -15.96
C MET A 1 -9.63 -28.43 -14.54
N ILE A 2 -9.72 -27.12 -14.42
CA ILE A 2 -9.92 -26.33 -13.19
C ILE A 2 -11.19 -25.49 -13.37
N LYS A 3 -12.05 -25.42 -12.36
CA LYS A 3 -13.17 -24.46 -12.34
C LYS A 3 -12.68 -23.10 -11.85
N VAL A 4 -13.10 -22.03 -12.52
CA VAL A 4 -12.78 -20.65 -12.14
C VAL A 4 -14.05 -19.97 -11.64
N TRP A 5 -13.94 -19.36 -10.47
CA TRP A 5 -15.04 -18.70 -9.77
C TRP A 5 -14.69 -17.23 -9.58
N SER A 6 -15.66 -16.35 -9.83
CA SER A 6 -15.57 -14.91 -9.58
C SER A 6 -16.67 -14.57 -8.58
N ASP A 7 -16.31 -13.96 -7.44
CA ASP A 7 -17.22 -13.74 -6.30
C ASP A 7 -17.93 -15.02 -5.84
N LEU A 8 -17.22 -16.15 -5.84
CA LEU A 8 -17.75 -17.47 -5.51
C LEU A 8 -18.88 -17.97 -6.45
N ILE A 9 -19.07 -17.32 -7.61
CA ILE A 9 -19.96 -17.77 -8.67
C ILE A 9 -19.14 -18.40 -9.80
N LEU A 10 -19.55 -19.60 -10.25
CA LEU A 10 -18.86 -20.32 -11.32
C LEU A 10 -18.90 -19.50 -12.61
N SER A 11 -17.72 -19.08 -13.07
CA SER A 11 -17.58 -18.23 -14.25
C SER A 11 -17.22 -19.05 -15.49
N GLY A 12 -16.34 -20.04 -15.32
CA GLY A 12 -15.87 -20.84 -16.45
C GLY A 12 -14.94 -21.99 -16.05
N ARG A 13 -14.32 -22.57 -17.08
CA ARG A 13 -13.37 -23.68 -16.96
C ARG A 13 -12.06 -23.34 -17.63
N LEU A 14 -10.97 -23.55 -16.90
CA LEU A 14 -9.60 -23.47 -17.38
C LEU A 14 -9.08 -24.88 -17.64
N ASP A 15 -8.50 -25.13 -18.80
CA ASP A 15 -7.92 -26.43 -19.14
C ASP A 15 -6.61 -26.29 -19.91
N ARG A 16 -5.90 -27.42 -20.03
CA ARG A 16 -4.66 -27.48 -20.80
C ARG A 16 -4.96 -27.40 -22.30
N LEU A 17 -4.20 -26.58 -23.00
CA LEU A 17 -4.21 -26.48 -24.46
C LEU A 17 -2.91 -27.09 -24.99
N ASN A 18 -3.00 -28.34 -25.45
CA ASN A 18 -1.83 -29.18 -25.75
C ASN A 18 -0.91 -29.33 -24.52
N ASP A 19 0.36 -29.65 -24.74
CA ASP A 19 1.32 -29.88 -23.65
C ASP A 19 1.93 -28.61 -23.03
N ARG A 20 1.65 -27.44 -23.63
CA ARG A 20 2.37 -26.19 -23.34
C ARG A 20 1.50 -25.01 -22.95
N GLY A 21 0.26 -24.96 -23.44
CA GLY A 21 -0.62 -23.81 -23.27
C GLY A 21 -1.81 -24.11 -22.37
N THR A 22 -2.69 -23.13 -22.24
CA THR A 22 -3.95 -23.26 -21.54
C THR A 22 -5.07 -22.54 -22.29
N THR A 23 -6.30 -23.00 -22.07
CA THR A 23 -7.51 -22.42 -22.64
C THR A 23 -8.52 -22.17 -21.53
N PHE A 24 -9.15 -21.01 -21.56
CA PHE A 24 -10.23 -20.66 -20.66
C PHE A 24 -11.51 -20.40 -21.44
N SER A 25 -12.59 -21.03 -21.01
CA SER A 25 -13.92 -20.81 -21.58
C SER A 25 -14.90 -20.45 -20.48
N TYR A 26 -15.67 -19.38 -20.70
CA TYR A 26 -16.80 -19.05 -19.85
C TYR A 26 -17.90 -20.12 -20.00
N ASP A 27 -18.66 -20.35 -18.94
CA ASP A 27 -19.80 -21.25 -18.99
C ASP A 27 -20.91 -20.67 -19.88
N PRO A 28 -21.65 -21.51 -20.61
CA PRO A 28 -22.78 -21.04 -21.40
C PRO A 28 -23.79 -20.28 -20.53
N GLY A 29 -24.08 -19.03 -20.89
CA GLY A 29 -24.99 -18.17 -20.14
C GLY A 29 -24.35 -17.45 -18.94
N ALA A 30 -23.02 -17.47 -18.81
CA ALA A 30 -22.34 -16.63 -17.82
C ALA A 30 -22.72 -15.15 -18.00
N ASP A 31 -23.06 -14.49 -16.91
CA ASP A 31 -23.38 -13.07 -16.87
C ASP A 31 -22.10 -12.24 -17.11
N PRO A 32 -22.16 -11.11 -17.86
CA PRO A 32 -21.00 -10.23 -18.06
C PRO A 32 -20.24 -9.83 -16.78
N LEU A 33 -20.92 -9.74 -15.63
CA LEU A 33 -20.33 -9.43 -14.32
C LEU A 33 -19.43 -10.55 -13.77
N GLN A 34 -19.57 -11.75 -14.31
CA GLN A 34 -18.72 -12.91 -14.04
C GLN A 34 -17.43 -12.92 -14.85
N ALA A 35 -17.10 -11.83 -15.57
CA ALA A 35 -15.82 -11.76 -16.24
C ALA A 35 -14.68 -11.93 -15.22
N VAL A 36 -13.68 -12.75 -15.56
CA VAL A 36 -12.55 -13.03 -14.67
C VAL A 36 -11.51 -11.90 -14.65
N SER A 37 -11.53 -11.04 -15.67
CA SER A 37 -10.65 -9.86 -15.78
C SER A 37 -11.32 -8.78 -16.62
N VAL A 38 -10.98 -7.51 -16.34
CA VAL A 38 -11.38 -6.36 -17.18
C VAL A 38 -10.79 -6.44 -18.60
N THR A 39 -9.78 -7.29 -18.81
CA THR A 39 -9.18 -7.55 -20.13
C THR A 39 -9.75 -8.78 -20.83
N MET A 40 -10.61 -9.55 -20.15
CA MET A 40 -11.19 -10.80 -20.65
C MET A 40 -12.72 -10.78 -20.52
N PRO A 41 -13.45 -9.95 -21.28
CA PRO A 41 -14.92 -9.93 -21.22
C PRO A 41 -15.54 -11.29 -21.55
N VAL A 42 -16.73 -11.54 -21.01
CA VAL A 42 -17.50 -12.76 -21.28
C VAL A 42 -17.83 -12.86 -22.76
N ARG A 43 -17.47 -14.00 -23.37
CA ARG A 43 -17.73 -14.32 -24.77
C ARG A 43 -17.75 -15.83 -24.98
N LEU A 44 -18.40 -16.29 -26.07
CA LEU A 44 -18.46 -17.71 -26.43
C LEU A 44 -17.10 -18.28 -26.85
N GLN A 45 -16.24 -17.47 -27.48
CA GLN A 45 -14.92 -17.92 -27.91
C GLN A 45 -13.97 -18.03 -26.72
N SER A 46 -13.27 -19.16 -26.62
CA SER A 46 -12.25 -19.39 -25.61
C SER A 46 -11.14 -18.33 -25.66
N TRP A 47 -10.53 -18.11 -24.51
CA TRP A 47 -9.30 -17.35 -24.35
C TRP A 47 -8.14 -18.34 -24.28
N ASP A 48 -7.26 -18.30 -25.29
CA ASP A 48 -6.17 -19.26 -25.42
C ASP A 48 -4.82 -18.60 -25.15
N ALA A 49 -4.03 -19.23 -24.28
CA ALA A 49 -2.60 -18.99 -24.15
C ALA A 49 -1.85 -20.13 -24.84
N ARG A 50 -1.07 -19.82 -25.88
CA ARG A 50 -0.27 -20.84 -26.59
C ARG A 50 0.82 -21.47 -25.71
N GLN A 51 1.24 -20.76 -24.68
CA GLN A 51 2.22 -21.21 -23.69
C GLN A 51 1.83 -20.68 -22.30
N GLY A 52 1.94 -21.54 -21.28
CA GLY A 52 1.67 -21.18 -19.90
C GLY A 52 0.21 -20.82 -19.62
N LEU A 53 0.02 -20.00 -18.59
CA LEU A 53 -1.27 -19.46 -18.18
C LEU A 53 -1.55 -18.10 -18.83
N LEU A 54 -2.82 -17.76 -18.96
CA LEU A 54 -3.23 -16.38 -19.23
C LEU A 54 -2.82 -15.47 -18.05
N PRO A 55 -2.43 -14.21 -18.30
CA PRO A 55 -1.88 -13.32 -17.27
C PRO A 55 -2.70 -13.22 -15.99
N ILE A 56 -4.04 -13.13 -16.09
CA ILE A 56 -4.92 -13.04 -14.92
C ILE A 56 -4.81 -14.25 -13.98
N PHE A 57 -4.60 -15.44 -14.54
CA PHE A 57 -4.46 -16.67 -13.76
C PHE A 57 -3.04 -16.83 -13.22
N GLU A 58 -2.04 -16.43 -14.00
CA GLU A 58 -0.63 -16.45 -13.56
C GLU A 58 -0.36 -15.44 -12.43
N MET A 59 -1.06 -14.31 -12.42
CA MET A 59 -0.96 -13.31 -11.35
C MET A 59 -1.25 -13.93 -9.96
N ASN A 60 -2.09 -14.96 -9.91
CA ASN A 60 -2.51 -15.67 -8.70
C ASN A 60 -1.59 -16.85 -8.33
N LEU A 61 -0.42 -16.93 -8.96
CA LEU A 61 0.63 -17.86 -8.58
C LEU A 61 1.62 -17.24 -7.60
N PRO A 62 2.18 -18.05 -6.68
CA PRO A 62 3.26 -17.60 -5.84
C PRO A 62 4.53 -17.45 -6.70
N GLU A 63 5.46 -16.63 -6.21
CA GLU A 63 6.79 -16.50 -6.78
C GLU A 63 7.84 -16.91 -5.73
N GLY A 64 9.10 -17.03 -6.18
CA GLY A 64 10.26 -17.24 -5.31
C GLY A 64 10.09 -18.40 -4.33
N TYR A 65 10.35 -18.12 -3.05
CA TYR A 65 10.47 -19.12 -1.99
C TYR A 65 9.25 -20.05 -1.90
N LEU A 66 8.04 -19.49 -1.91
CA LEU A 66 6.80 -20.28 -1.70
C LEU A 66 6.52 -21.20 -2.89
N ARG A 67 6.74 -20.70 -4.11
CA ARG A 67 6.63 -21.49 -5.34
C ARG A 67 7.60 -22.66 -5.32
N ASP A 68 8.86 -22.43 -4.96
CA ASP A 68 9.88 -23.47 -4.91
C ASP A 68 9.57 -24.54 -3.86
N ARG A 69 9.11 -24.12 -2.67
CA ARG A 69 8.72 -25.03 -1.59
C ARG A 69 7.56 -25.94 -2.00
N ILE A 70 6.49 -25.37 -2.56
CA ILE A 70 5.32 -26.14 -3.02
C ILE A 70 5.72 -27.06 -4.17
N SER A 71 6.48 -26.55 -5.14
CA SER A 71 6.94 -27.36 -6.28
C SER A 71 7.75 -28.58 -5.82
N ARG A 72 8.66 -28.43 -4.85
CA ARG A 72 9.42 -29.56 -4.28
C ARG A 72 8.55 -30.56 -3.53
N GLN A 73 7.53 -30.08 -2.82
CA GLN A 73 6.60 -30.93 -2.07
C GLN A 73 5.81 -31.85 -3.01
N PHE A 74 5.34 -31.33 -4.14
CA PHE A 74 4.46 -32.06 -5.07
C PHE A 74 5.19 -32.74 -6.24
N ALA A 75 6.41 -32.31 -6.59
CA ALA A 75 7.20 -32.90 -7.68
C ALA A 75 7.42 -34.41 -7.51
N LYS A 76 7.60 -34.88 -6.27
CA LYS A 76 7.80 -36.31 -5.98
C LYS A 76 6.56 -37.18 -6.24
N SER A 77 5.37 -36.60 -6.12
CA SER A 77 4.10 -37.33 -6.22
C SER A 77 3.49 -37.28 -7.62
N LEU A 78 3.75 -36.21 -8.38
CA LEU A 78 3.06 -35.95 -9.65
C LEU A 78 3.97 -36.07 -10.89
N GLY A 79 5.29 -36.18 -10.72
CA GLY A 79 6.27 -36.31 -11.81
C GLY A 79 6.46 -35.02 -12.61
N LYS A 80 5.41 -34.55 -13.30
CA LYS A 80 5.35 -33.22 -13.92
C LYS A 80 4.46 -32.32 -13.06
N PHE A 81 5.02 -31.22 -12.57
CA PHE A 81 4.29 -30.20 -11.80
C PHE A 81 4.58 -28.85 -12.43
N ASP A 82 3.58 -28.28 -13.09
CA ASP A 82 3.69 -26.97 -13.73
C ASP A 82 2.70 -25.95 -13.15
N ASP A 83 2.68 -24.77 -13.73
CA ASP A 83 1.90 -23.62 -13.26
C ASP A 83 0.39 -23.89 -13.22
N PHE A 84 -0.10 -24.75 -14.11
CA PHE A 84 -1.50 -25.19 -14.07
C PHE A 84 -1.77 -26.07 -12.85
N ASP A 85 -0.88 -27.02 -12.56
CA ASP A 85 -1.01 -27.89 -11.37
C ASP A 85 -0.87 -27.07 -10.09
N LEU A 86 0.08 -26.14 -10.04
CA LEU A 86 0.27 -25.24 -8.91
C LEU A 86 -1.00 -24.42 -8.63
N LEU A 87 -1.62 -23.83 -9.66
CA LEU A 87 -2.86 -23.10 -9.51
C LEU A 87 -3.99 -23.96 -8.92
N SER A 88 -4.05 -25.24 -9.29
CA SER A 88 -5.08 -26.16 -8.77
C SER A 88 -4.93 -26.44 -7.27
N VAL A 89 -3.71 -26.36 -6.74
CA VAL A 89 -3.40 -26.61 -5.32
C VAL A 89 -3.67 -25.38 -4.48
N ILE A 90 -3.12 -24.23 -4.87
CA ILE A 90 -3.15 -22.99 -4.07
C ILE A 90 -4.32 -22.05 -4.43
N GLY A 91 -5.09 -22.39 -5.45
CA GLY A 91 -6.10 -21.50 -6.02
C GLY A 91 -7.34 -21.25 -5.15
N ARG A 92 -7.47 -21.94 -4.02
CA ARG A 92 -8.60 -21.81 -3.11
C ARG A 92 -8.57 -20.53 -2.27
N THR A 93 -7.39 -19.96 -2.04
CA THR A 93 -7.24 -18.73 -1.24
C THR A 93 -6.29 -17.78 -1.97
N GLN A 94 -6.83 -16.66 -2.43
CA GLN A 94 -6.19 -15.77 -3.39
C GLN A 94 -6.44 -14.31 -3.06
N MET A 95 -5.57 -13.43 -3.56
CA MET A 95 -5.88 -12.01 -3.66
C MET A 95 -6.90 -11.78 -4.79
N GLY A 96 -7.72 -10.75 -4.64
CA GLY A 96 -8.83 -10.44 -5.52
C GLY A 96 -10.00 -11.41 -5.41
N ARG A 97 -10.90 -11.30 -6.38
CA ARG A 97 -12.18 -12.04 -6.42
C ARG A 97 -12.15 -13.44 -7.04
N LEU A 98 -11.01 -13.86 -7.59
CA LEU A 98 -10.91 -15.14 -8.29
C LEU A 98 -10.57 -16.29 -7.35
N ARG A 99 -11.26 -17.42 -7.54
CA ARG A 99 -10.97 -18.69 -6.87
C ARG A 99 -10.94 -19.83 -7.87
N TYR A 100 -10.20 -20.88 -7.52
CA TYR A 100 -10.01 -22.05 -8.36
C TYR A 100 -10.30 -23.33 -7.57
N SER A 101 -10.98 -24.28 -8.20
CA SER A 101 -11.28 -25.58 -7.60
C SER A 101 -11.19 -26.72 -8.61
N GLY A 102 -11.11 -27.95 -8.09
CA GLY A 102 -11.26 -29.15 -8.92
C GLY A 102 -12.65 -29.26 -9.56
N ILE A 103 -12.78 -30.10 -10.59
CA ILE A 103 -14.02 -30.24 -11.36
C ILE A 103 -15.21 -30.75 -10.53
N HIS A 104 -14.96 -31.48 -9.44
CA HIS A 104 -15.99 -32.00 -8.54
C HIS A 104 -16.09 -31.23 -7.22
N GLU A 105 -15.42 -30.08 -7.13
CA GLU A 105 -15.29 -29.32 -5.89
C GLU A 105 -15.90 -27.92 -6.04
N LYS A 106 -16.33 -27.38 -4.90
CA LYS A 106 -16.63 -25.95 -4.74
C LYS A 106 -15.41 -25.23 -4.16
N PRO A 107 -15.27 -23.91 -4.38
CA PRO A 107 -14.28 -23.12 -3.67
C PRO A 107 -14.73 -23.10 -2.21
N ASP A 108 -13.96 -23.75 -1.35
CA ASP A 108 -14.15 -23.70 0.08
C ASP A 108 -12.88 -23.10 0.67
N GLU A 109 -13.04 -21.90 1.21
CA GLU A 109 -11.99 -21.20 1.93
C GLU A 109 -12.12 -21.59 3.40
N ASP A 110 -11.28 -22.51 3.88
CA ASP A 110 -11.17 -22.83 5.29
C ASP A 110 -9.77 -22.55 5.81
N VAL A 111 -9.41 -21.27 5.83
CA VAL A 111 -8.10 -20.82 6.29
C VAL A 111 -8.01 -21.06 7.81
N PRO A 112 -6.96 -21.76 8.31
CA PRO A 112 -6.80 -22.01 9.73
C PRO A 112 -6.80 -20.70 10.54
N PHE A 113 -7.41 -20.73 11.73
CA PHE A 113 -7.39 -19.56 12.61
C PHE A 113 -5.97 -19.32 13.17
N GLN A 114 -5.59 -18.04 13.22
CA GLN A 114 -4.42 -17.56 13.94
C GLN A 114 -4.67 -16.12 14.38
N ALA A 115 -4.59 -15.87 15.69
CA ALA A 115 -4.75 -14.53 16.22
C ALA A 115 -3.56 -13.67 15.78
N ILE A 116 -3.83 -12.48 15.24
CA ILE A 116 -2.81 -11.53 14.82
C ILE A 116 -2.04 -11.00 16.03
N ASP A 117 -2.70 -10.82 17.17
CA ASP A 117 -2.04 -10.36 18.40
C ASP A 117 -0.91 -11.29 18.84
N ASP A 118 -0.99 -12.60 18.58
CA ASP A 118 0.08 -13.56 18.90
C ASP A 118 1.29 -13.36 17.98
N ILE A 119 1.05 -13.11 16.69
CA ILE A 119 2.10 -12.80 15.72
C ILE A 119 2.76 -11.46 16.08
N LEU A 120 1.98 -10.46 16.47
CA LEU A 120 2.51 -9.13 16.80
C LEU A 120 3.34 -9.13 18.08
N LYS A 121 2.99 -9.97 19.07
CA LYS A 121 3.74 -10.14 20.33
C LYS A 121 4.93 -11.06 20.19
N SER A 122 5.12 -11.72 19.04
CA SER A 122 6.25 -12.62 18.84
C SER A 122 7.56 -11.86 19.05
N ARG A 123 8.50 -12.54 19.69
CA ARG A 123 9.86 -12.07 19.91
C ARG A 123 10.80 -13.01 19.17
N ARG A 124 11.98 -12.51 18.83
CA ARG A 124 13.00 -13.24 18.05
C ARG A 124 13.46 -14.53 18.74
N ASP A 125 12.71 -15.59 18.50
CA ASP A 125 13.07 -16.97 18.82
C ASP A 125 13.34 -17.81 17.56
N GLY A 126 13.05 -17.26 16.37
CA GLY A 126 13.28 -17.90 15.09
C GLY A 126 12.28 -18.98 14.71
N GLU A 127 11.31 -19.31 15.58
CA GLU A 127 10.34 -20.39 15.34
C GLU A 127 9.11 -19.90 14.56
N LEU A 128 8.79 -18.60 14.65
CA LEU A 128 7.61 -18.03 14.00
C LEU A 128 7.61 -18.24 12.48
N PHE A 129 8.78 -18.07 11.86
CA PHE A 129 8.93 -18.22 10.41
C PHE A 129 8.51 -19.62 9.96
N ASP A 130 9.12 -20.64 10.55
CA ASP A 130 8.88 -22.04 10.20
C ASP A 130 7.45 -22.45 10.56
N TYR A 131 6.97 -22.04 11.74
CA TYR A 131 5.60 -22.30 12.20
C TYR A 131 4.54 -21.79 11.22
N LEU A 132 4.60 -20.50 10.86
CA LEU A 132 3.60 -19.89 10.00
C LEU A 132 3.65 -20.49 8.59
N LEU A 133 4.85 -20.74 8.09
CA LEU A 133 5.03 -21.29 6.77
C LEU A 133 4.54 -22.74 6.71
N GLU A 134 4.83 -23.58 7.70
CA GLU A 134 4.27 -24.95 7.79
C GLU A 134 2.74 -24.93 7.84
N LYS A 135 2.15 -24.07 8.69
CA LYS A 135 0.70 -24.00 8.89
C LYS A 135 -0.06 -23.44 7.69
N PHE A 136 0.51 -22.47 6.96
CA PHE A 136 -0.24 -21.67 5.97
C PHE A 136 0.22 -21.80 4.51
N THR A 137 1.30 -22.52 4.20
CA THR A 137 1.81 -22.69 2.81
C THR A 137 0.70 -23.14 1.85
N SER A 138 -0.10 -24.13 2.21
CA SER A 138 -1.16 -24.67 1.35
C SER A 138 -2.38 -23.74 1.19
N TYR A 139 -2.47 -22.69 2.00
CA TYR A 139 -3.57 -21.72 2.02
C TYR A 139 -3.16 -20.35 1.47
N SER A 140 -1.96 -20.24 0.89
CA SER A 140 -1.36 -18.96 0.50
C SER A 140 -1.04 -18.95 -0.99
N GLY A 141 -1.93 -18.33 -1.79
CA GLY A 141 -1.74 -18.17 -3.23
C GLY A 141 -1.14 -16.83 -3.66
N ILE A 142 -0.46 -16.10 -2.78
CA ILE A 142 -0.02 -14.73 -3.09
C ILE A 142 1.31 -14.72 -3.86
N SER A 143 1.39 -13.85 -4.86
CA SER A 143 2.58 -13.55 -5.65
C SER A 143 3.66 -12.74 -4.91
N GLY A 144 4.87 -12.70 -5.47
CA GLY A 144 6.06 -12.04 -4.91
C GLY A 144 7.12 -13.00 -4.35
N VAL A 145 8.38 -12.56 -4.37
CA VAL A 145 9.56 -13.40 -4.03
C VAL A 145 9.72 -13.57 -2.51
N GLN A 146 9.34 -12.55 -1.75
CA GLN A 146 9.41 -12.56 -0.29
C GLN A 146 8.45 -13.62 0.31
N PRO A 147 8.90 -14.42 1.29
CA PRO A 147 8.02 -15.33 2.03
C PRO A 147 6.83 -14.59 2.64
N LYS A 148 5.62 -14.96 2.23
CA LYS A 148 4.37 -14.38 2.75
C LYS A 148 3.28 -15.44 2.85
N VAL A 149 2.42 -15.29 3.85
CA VAL A 149 1.29 -16.21 4.10
C VAL A 149 -0.01 -15.45 4.30
N LEU A 150 -1.11 -16.09 3.94
CA LEU A 150 -2.47 -15.61 4.18
C LEU A 150 -2.98 -16.16 5.52
N VAL A 151 -3.37 -15.26 6.41
CA VAL A 151 -3.79 -15.59 7.77
C VAL A 151 -5.23 -15.16 8.01
N ARG A 152 -5.99 -15.99 8.74
CA ARG A 152 -7.33 -15.65 9.21
C ARG A 152 -7.33 -15.32 10.70
N ASP A 153 -7.80 -14.11 10.97
CA ASP A 153 -8.26 -13.65 12.27
C ASP A 153 -9.74 -13.23 12.17
N ASN A 154 -10.44 -13.20 13.29
CA ASN A 154 -11.86 -12.84 13.40
C ASN A 154 -12.10 -11.32 13.40
N MET A 155 -11.02 -10.52 13.45
CA MET A 155 -11.06 -9.06 13.36
C MET A 155 -10.63 -8.63 11.95
N SER A 156 -11.36 -7.73 11.32
CA SER A 156 -10.99 -7.08 10.05
C SER A 156 -10.62 -5.61 10.25
N ASP A 157 -9.95 -5.07 9.22
CA ASP A 157 -9.45 -3.72 8.88
C ASP A 157 -9.61 -2.56 9.89
N ALA A 158 -10.79 -2.37 10.46
CA ALA A 158 -11.13 -1.24 11.33
C ALA A 158 -11.32 -1.61 12.82
N GLY A 159 -11.11 -2.87 13.20
CA GLY A 159 -11.60 -3.40 14.48
C GLY A 159 -13.07 -3.85 14.40
N ALA A 160 -13.61 -3.99 13.19
CA ALA A 160 -14.88 -4.66 12.94
C ALA A 160 -14.67 -6.18 13.05
N ARG A 161 -15.66 -6.90 13.59
CA ARG A 161 -15.63 -8.36 13.61
C ARG A 161 -16.17 -8.86 12.28
N MET A 162 -15.39 -9.69 11.59
CA MET A 162 -15.92 -10.47 10.48
C MET A 162 -17.08 -11.34 10.97
N SER A 163 -17.98 -11.71 10.07
CA SER A 163 -18.99 -12.72 10.40
C SER A 163 -18.30 -13.95 11.02
N PRO A 164 -18.81 -14.52 12.12
CA PRO A 164 -18.26 -15.76 12.70
C PRO A 164 -18.22 -16.94 11.72
N SER A 165 -19.02 -16.87 10.64
CA SER A 165 -19.04 -17.87 9.56
C SER A 165 -17.98 -17.62 8.47
N PHE A 166 -17.29 -16.48 8.46
CA PHE A 166 -16.27 -16.17 7.47
C PHE A 166 -15.00 -16.98 7.75
N ARG A 167 -14.54 -17.71 6.72
CA ARG A 167 -13.43 -18.66 6.82
C ARG A 167 -12.27 -18.33 5.86
N GLY A 168 -12.36 -17.20 5.16
CA GLY A 168 -11.28 -16.67 4.32
C GLY A 168 -10.17 -15.97 5.09
N ALA A 169 -9.05 -15.73 4.42
CA ALA A 169 -7.92 -15.00 4.99
C ALA A 169 -8.21 -13.50 5.07
N THR A 170 -7.89 -12.88 6.21
CA THR A 170 -8.11 -11.47 6.50
C THR A 170 -6.84 -10.64 6.47
N HIS A 171 -5.67 -11.26 6.61
CA HIS A 171 -4.38 -10.57 6.65
C HIS A 171 -3.34 -11.25 5.76
N ILE A 172 -2.37 -10.46 5.33
CA ILE A 172 -1.12 -10.90 4.72
C ILE A 172 -0.04 -10.75 5.79
N VAL A 173 0.68 -11.83 6.08
CA VAL A 173 1.85 -11.80 6.97
C VAL A 173 3.09 -12.00 6.12
N LYS A 174 3.93 -10.96 6.08
CA LYS A 174 5.20 -10.98 5.36
C LYS A 174 6.32 -11.29 6.33
N LEU A 175 7.12 -12.26 5.94
CA LEU A 175 8.24 -12.80 6.70
C LEU A 175 9.53 -12.56 5.91
N TRP A 176 10.67 -12.88 6.49
CA TRP A 176 11.95 -12.72 5.82
C TRP A 176 12.96 -13.75 6.32
N ASP A 177 13.90 -14.12 5.44
CA ASP A 177 15.03 -14.96 5.80
C ASP A 177 16.18 -14.07 6.28
N PRO A 178 16.67 -14.23 7.52
CA PRO A 178 17.77 -13.44 8.04
C PRO A 178 19.09 -13.62 7.31
N ARG A 179 19.24 -14.67 6.50
CA ARG A 179 20.44 -14.96 5.72
C ARG A 179 20.43 -14.29 4.34
N GLU A 180 19.27 -13.88 3.84
CA GLU A 180 19.14 -13.29 2.50
C GLU A 180 18.83 -11.79 2.57
N TYR A 181 17.72 -11.41 3.21
CA TYR A 181 17.27 -10.02 3.32
C TYR A 181 16.94 -9.69 4.78
N PRO A 182 17.96 -9.40 5.61
CA PRO A 182 17.75 -9.14 7.01
C PRO A 182 16.80 -7.95 7.23
N GLU A 183 15.87 -8.09 8.16
CA GLU A 183 14.92 -7.04 8.57
C GLU A 183 14.01 -6.51 7.47
N LEU A 184 13.77 -7.29 6.42
CA LEU A 184 12.97 -6.84 5.28
C LEU A 184 11.55 -6.39 5.68
N ALA A 185 10.96 -7.03 6.69
CA ALA A 185 9.66 -6.61 7.25
C ALA A 185 9.71 -5.17 7.82
N ALA A 186 10.76 -4.83 8.57
CA ALA A 186 10.93 -3.48 9.11
C ALA A 186 11.25 -2.47 8.00
N ASN A 187 12.06 -2.84 7.02
CA ASN A 187 12.33 -2.00 5.84
C ASN A 187 11.02 -1.60 5.13
N GLU A 188 10.16 -2.58 4.82
CA GLU A 188 8.87 -2.30 4.20
C GLU A 188 7.96 -1.47 5.12
N PHE A 189 7.92 -1.76 6.42
CA PHE A 189 7.13 -1.00 7.39
C PHE A 189 7.46 0.51 7.33
N PHE A 190 8.73 0.88 7.34
CA PHE A 190 9.14 2.28 7.25
C PHE A 190 8.87 2.89 5.87
N CYS A 191 9.01 2.11 4.78
CA CYS A 191 8.66 2.57 3.45
C CYS A 191 7.15 2.88 3.31
N LEU A 192 6.28 1.99 3.83
CA LEU A 192 4.83 2.20 3.86
C LEU A 192 4.45 3.37 4.77
N MET A 193 5.15 3.57 5.89
CA MET A 193 4.95 4.76 6.72
C MET A 193 5.31 6.06 5.98
N ALA A 194 6.40 6.06 5.19
CA ALA A 194 6.74 7.19 4.33
C ALA A 194 5.68 7.42 3.23
N ALA A 195 5.15 6.36 2.61
CA ALA A 195 4.06 6.45 1.66
C ALA A 195 2.81 7.10 2.27
N ALA A 196 2.39 6.64 3.45
CA ALA A 196 1.25 7.18 4.18
C ALA A 196 1.42 8.68 4.48
N ARG A 197 2.61 9.08 4.96
CA ARG A 197 2.94 10.49 5.23
C ARG A 197 3.01 11.36 3.99
N ALA A 198 3.33 10.77 2.83
CA ALA A 198 3.22 11.46 1.54
C ALA A 198 1.75 11.62 1.09
N GLY A 199 0.79 11.08 1.85
CA GLY A 199 -0.63 11.09 1.50
C GLY A 199 -0.96 10.12 0.38
N LEU A 200 -0.25 9.00 0.29
CA LEU A 200 -0.69 7.84 -0.49
C LEU A 200 -1.58 6.96 0.37
N ASP A 201 -2.57 6.32 -0.26
CA ASP A 201 -3.35 5.28 0.40
C ASP A 201 -2.46 4.07 0.66
N VAL A 202 -2.47 3.55 1.88
CA VAL A 202 -1.71 2.37 2.30
C VAL A 202 -2.63 1.49 3.14
N PRO A 203 -2.54 0.16 3.02
CA PRO A 203 -3.28 -0.70 3.91
C PRO A 203 -2.79 -0.51 5.35
N ARG A 204 -3.67 -0.79 6.32
CA ARG A 204 -3.25 -0.84 7.71
C ARG A 204 -2.18 -1.91 7.87
N HIS A 205 -1.09 -1.55 8.50
CA HIS A 205 0.08 -2.41 8.64
C HIS A 205 0.71 -2.25 10.02
N ARG A 206 1.26 -3.33 10.55
CA ARG A 206 1.82 -3.44 11.89
C ARG A 206 3.05 -4.34 11.85
N LEU A 207 4.14 -3.88 12.46
CA LEU A 207 5.36 -4.67 12.65
C LEU A 207 5.28 -5.43 13.98
N SER A 208 5.70 -6.69 14.02
CA SER A 208 5.80 -7.43 15.29
C SER A 208 6.86 -6.84 16.21
N GLU A 209 6.75 -7.05 17.53
CA GLU A 209 7.72 -6.56 18.52
C GLU A 209 9.15 -6.98 18.18
N GLY A 210 9.32 -8.22 17.72
CA GLY A 210 10.61 -8.74 17.26
C GLY A 210 11.06 -8.18 15.90
N GLY A 211 10.20 -7.59 15.08
CA GLY A 211 10.52 -7.16 13.71
C GLY A 211 10.59 -8.32 12.69
N GLU A 212 10.17 -9.52 13.08
CA GLU A 212 10.22 -10.74 12.25
C GLU A 212 9.07 -10.81 11.24
N ALA A 213 7.96 -10.12 11.53
CA ALA A 213 6.76 -10.17 10.71
C ALA A 213 6.16 -8.78 10.50
N LEU A 214 5.83 -8.48 9.24
CA LEU A 214 4.97 -7.36 8.88
C LEU A 214 3.57 -7.89 8.58
N VAL A 215 2.61 -7.51 9.41
CA VAL A 215 1.20 -7.85 9.24
C VAL A 215 0.51 -6.73 8.49
N ILE A 216 -0.14 -7.06 7.38
CA ILE A 216 -0.88 -6.14 6.52
C ILE A 216 -2.33 -6.61 6.42
N ASP A 217 -3.26 -5.69 6.63
CA ASP A 217 -4.68 -5.91 6.48
C ASP A 217 -5.03 -6.00 4.98
N ARG A 218 -5.90 -6.93 4.60
CA ARG A 218 -6.25 -7.17 3.19
C ARG A 218 -7.20 -6.10 2.66
N PHE A 219 -6.68 -5.21 1.81
CA PHE A 219 -7.47 -4.16 1.17
C PHE A 219 -8.41 -4.62 0.05
N ASP A 220 -8.40 -5.90 -0.29
CA ASP A 220 -9.25 -6.52 -1.29
C ASP A 220 -10.42 -7.31 -0.67
N LEU A 221 -10.60 -7.25 0.65
CA LEU A 221 -11.69 -7.89 1.38
C LEU A 221 -12.61 -6.82 1.99
N LYS A 222 -13.92 -6.93 1.75
CA LYS A 222 -14.93 -6.08 2.38
C LYS A 222 -15.43 -6.66 3.69
N GLU A 223 -16.02 -5.80 4.53
CA GLU A 223 -16.60 -6.20 5.82
C GLU A 223 -17.73 -7.25 5.70
N ASP A 224 -18.44 -7.25 4.58
CA ASP A 224 -19.51 -8.21 4.28
C ASP A 224 -18.98 -9.56 3.74
N GLY A 225 -17.66 -9.71 3.61
CA GLY A 225 -17.00 -10.91 3.13
C GLY A 225 -16.83 -10.99 1.61
N HIS A 226 -17.29 -9.99 0.86
CA HIS A 226 -17.06 -9.94 -0.58
C HIS A 226 -15.64 -9.47 -0.90
N TYR A 227 -15.09 -10.01 -1.98
CA TYR A 227 -13.77 -9.64 -2.47
C TYR A 227 -13.87 -8.56 -3.55
N ILE A 228 -12.89 -7.67 -3.56
CA ILE A 228 -12.72 -6.63 -4.59
C ILE A 228 -11.86 -7.23 -5.70
N GLY A 229 -12.21 -6.99 -6.95
CA GLY A 229 -11.36 -7.34 -8.08
C GLY A 229 -10.05 -6.58 -8.03
N MET A 230 -8.94 -7.26 -8.30
CA MET A 230 -7.59 -6.67 -8.30
C MET A 230 -6.84 -7.19 -9.52
N GLU A 231 -6.25 -6.28 -10.30
CA GLU A 231 -5.43 -6.64 -11.44
C GLU A 231 -4.14 -5.81 -11.47
N ASP A 232 -3.01 -6.51 -11.49
CA ASP A 232 -1.71 -5.90 -11.58
C ASP A 232 -1.38 -5.43 -13.01
N PHE A 233 -0.33 -4.62 -13.17
CA PHE A 233 -0.01 -4.06 -14.48
C PHE A 233 0.66 -5.08 -15.42
N CYS A 234 1.00 -6.30 -14.98
CA CYS A 234 1.29 -7.38 -15.91
C CYS A 234 -0.01 -7.79 -16.62
N VAL A 235 -1.09 -8.04 -15.86
CA VAL A 235 -2.41 -8.39 -16.41
C VAL A 235 -2.92 -7.28 -17.34
N LEU A 236 -2.92 -6.03 -16.88
CA LEU A 236 -3.44 -4.90 -17.67
C LEU A 236 -2.64 -4.63 -18.95
N ASN A 237 -1.39 -5.07 -19.03
CA ASN A 237 -0.58 -5.00 -20.25
C ASN A 237 -0.64 -6.29 -21.09
N GLY A 238 -1.39 -7.31 -20.67
CA GLY A 238 -1.45 -8.61 -21.34
C GLY A 238 -0.11 -9.35 -21.30
N ARG A 239 0.61 -9.27 -20.17
CA ARG A 239 1.95 -9.82 -20.00
C ARG A 239 1.99 -10.82 -18.85
N ASN A 240 2.76 -11.87 -19.06
CA ASN A 240 3.07 -12.87 -18.06
C ASN A 240 4.13 -12.36 -17.06
N THR A 241 4.24 -13.04 -15.90
CA THR A 241 5.10 -12.63 -14.78
C THR A 241 6.58 -12.53 -15.18
N ASN A 242 7.06 -13.37 -16.09
CA ASN A 242 8.43 -13.31 -16.61
C ASN A 242 8.76 -11.99 -17.35
N ARG A 243 7.75 -11.19 -17.71
CA ARG A 243 7.89 -9.87 -18.35
C ARG A 243 7.56 -8.71 -17.41
N LYS A 244 7.58 -8.93 -16.09
CA LYS A 244 7.25 -7.91 -15.08
C LYS A 244 8.17 -6.68 -15.11
N TYR A 245 9.41 -6.84 -15.61
CA TYR A 245 10.39 -5.77 -15.78
C TYR A 245 10.34 -5.12 -17.18
N ASP A 246 9.48 -5.59 -18.08
CA ASP A 246 9.44 -5.06 -19.44
C ASP A 246 8.72 -3.71 -19.48
N GLY A 247 9.32 -2.72 -20.14
CA GLY A 247 8.65 -1.44 -20.44
C GLY A 247 9.04 -0.30 -19.52
N SER A 248 8.27 0.78 -19.60
CA SER A 248 8.59 2.06 -18.97
C SER A 248 7.49 2.54 -18.04
N TYR A 249 7.83 3.36 -17.05
CA TYR A 249 6.84 3.99 -16.19
C TYR A 249 5.85 4.85 -17.00
N GLU A 250 6.30 5.50 -18.08
CA GLU A 250 5.44 6.31 -18.96
C GLU A 250 4.38 5.45 -19.67
N SER A 251 4.80 4.35 -20.28
CA SER A 251 3.93 3.57 -21.18
C SER A 251 3.20 2.44 -20.48
N ALA A 252 3.94 1.63 -19.72
CA ALA A 252 3.43 0.40 -19.14
C ALA A 252 2.69 0.66 -17.83
N VAL A 253 2.93 1.80 -17.16
CA VAL A 253 2.25 2.20 -15.92
C VAL A 253 1.33 3.40 -16.15
N MET A 254 1.85 4.62 -16.34
CA MET A 254 1.03 5.84 -16.38
C MET A 254 0.01 5.86 -17.52
N LYS A 255 0.45 5.66 -18.78
CA LYS A 255 -0.46 5.63 -19.93
C LYS A 255 -1.46 4.47 -19.84
N ARG A 256 -1.02 3.32 -19.33
CA ARG A 256 -1.87 2.15 -19.13
C ARG A 256 -2.97 2.43 -18.10
N ALA A 257 -2.61 3.01 -16.96
CA ALA A 257 -3.56 3.43 -15.93
C ALA A 257 -4.56 4.44 -16.48
N ALA A 258 -4.09 5.47 -17.18
CA ALA A 258 -4.96 6.47 -17.79
C ALA A 258 -5.98 5.87 -18.78
N ALA A 259 -5.57 4.86 -19.55
CA ALA A 259 -6.45 4.18 -20.49
C ALA A 259 -7.58 3.39 -19.81
N PHE A 260 -7.30 2.79 -18.65
CA PHE A 260 -8.28 2.00 -17.89
C PHE A 260 -9.15 2.87 -16.97
N LEU A 261 -8.59 3.90 -16.33
CA LEU A 261 -9.32 4.81 -15.45
C LEU A 261 -10.23 5.78 -16.23
N GLY A 262 -9.85 6.13 -17.46
CA GLY A 262 -10.50 7.19 -18.23
C GLY A 262 -10.16 8.59 -17.68
N PRO A 263 -10.56 9.66 -18.39
CA PRO A 263 -10.06 11.02 -18.13
C PRO A 263 -10.41 11.57 -16.74
N GLU A 264 -11.64 11.33 -16.26
CA GLU A 264 -12.12 11.84 -14.98
C GLU A 264 -11.34 11.23 -13.81
N GLU A 265 -11.31 9.90 -13.72
CA GLU A 265 -10.61 9.19 -12.65
C GLU A 265 -9.09 9.36 -12.78
N TRP A 266 -8.54 9.46 -13.99
CA TRP A 266 -7.13 9.80 -14.21
C TRP A 266 -6.77 11.17 -13.63
N SER A 267 -7.61 12.19 -13.85
CA SER A 267 -7.37 13.52 -13.29
C SER A 267 -7.35 13.51 -11.75
N ARG A 268 -8.06 12.58 -11.11
CA ARG A 268 -8.14 12.48 -9.64
C ARG A 268 -7.02 11.62 -9.07
N GLN A 269 -6.72 10.49 -9.71
CA GLN A 269 -5.85 9.44 -9.17
C GLN A 269 -4.44 9.40 -9.79
N GLY A 270 -4.28 9.92 -11.02
CA GLY A 270 -2.98 10.03 -11.70
C GLY A 270 -1.88 10.74 -10.90
N PRO A 271 -2.18 11.83 -10.13
CA PRO A 271 -1.21 12.44 -9.23
C PRO A 271 -0.67 11.48 -8.16
N ASP A 272 -1.48 10.55 -7.66
CA ASP A 272 -1.05 9.57 -6.65
C ASP A 272 -0.20 8.46 -7.26
N LEU A 273 -0.53 8.00 -8.47
CA LEU A 273 0.33 7.07 -9.20
C LEU A 273 1.71 7.68 -9.50
N TYR A 274 1.73 8.95 -9.93
CA TYR A 274 2.98 9.72 -10.09
C TYR A 274 3.76 9.83 -8.77
N LYS A 275 3.07 10.18 -7.68
CA LYS A 275 3.65 10.30 -6.34
C LYS A 275 4.27 8.97 -5.87
N LEU A 276 3.64 7.83 -6.16
CA LEU A 276 4.19 6.51 -5.86
C LEU A 276 5.49 6.24 -6.65
N ILE A 277 5.55 6.60 -7.93
CA ILE A 277 6.79 6.46 -8.72
C ILE A 277 7.91 7.33 -8.13
N VAL A 278 7.60 8.58 -7.77
CA VAL A 278 8.54 9.48 -7.10
C VAL A 278 9.03 8.91 -5.77
N LEU A 279 8.12 8.35 -4.96
CA LEU A 279 8.47 7.67 -3.72
C LEU A 279 9.45 6.52 -3.97
N ASN A 280 9.14 5.62 -4.92
CA ASN A 280 10.03 4.51 -5.27
C ASN A 280 11.44 4.97 -5.69
N CYS A 281 11.56 6.09 -6.41
CA CYS A 281 12.87 6.68 -6.72
C CYS A 281 13.60 7.21 -5.47
N ILE A 282 12.90 7.93 -4.58
CA ILE A 282 13.51 8.54 -3.39
C ILE A 282 13.90 7.48 -2.35
N VAL A 283 13.07 6.45 -2.14
CA VAL A 283 13.38 5.36 -1.20
C VAL A 283 14.28 4.28 -1.82
N ARG A 284 14.68 4.44 -3.09
CA ARG A 284 15.52 3.50 -3.83
C ARG A 284 14.93 2.08 -3.90
N ASN A 285 13.66 1.99 -4.26
CA ASN A 285 12.97 0.75 -4.53
C ASN A 285 13.23 0.27 -5.96
N GLY A 286 14.21 -0.61 -6.13
CA GLY A 286 14.56 -1.20 -7.41
C GLY A 286 13.67 -2.36 -7.83
N ASP A 287 12.75 -2.81 -6.98
CA ASP A 287 11.78 -3.86 -7.28
C ASP A 287 10.40 -3.32 -7.67
N ALA A 288 10.27 -2.00 -7.91
CA ALA A 288 9.01 -1.36 -8.32
C ALA A 288 8.62 -1.69 -9.79
N HIS A 289 8.34 -2.97 -10.05
CA HIS A 289 7.99 -3.54 -11.34
C HIS A 289 6.46 -3.59 -11.57
N LEU A 290 6.00 -4.12 -12.70
CA LEU A 290 4.58 -4.06 -13.08
C LEU A 290 3.62 -4.73 -12.08
N LYS A 291 4.08 -5.69 -11.26
CA LYS A 291 3.21 -6.33 -10.25
C LYS A 291 3.01 -5.51 -8.96
N ASN A 292 3.81 -4.45 -8.74
CA ASN A 292 3.69 -3.54 -7.58
C ASN A 292 2.75 -2.36 -7.86
N PHE A 293 2.09 -2.38 -9.02
CA PHE A 293 1.02 -1.47 -9.37
C PHE A 293 -0.20 -2.33 -9.68
N ALA A 294 -1.37 -1.90 -9.23
CA ALA A 294 -2.62 -2.58 -9.52
C ALA A 294 -3.80 -1.61 -9.57
N LEU A 295 -4.85 -2.02 -10.28
CA LEU A 295 -6.16 -1.41 -10.22
C LEU A 295 -7.13 -2.32 -9.49
N LEU A 296 -8.05 -1.69 -8.76
CA LEU A 296 -9.12 -2.33 -8.01
C LEU A 296 -10.47 -1.96 -8.62
N TYR A 297 -11.43 -2.88 -8.54
CA TYR A 297 -12.79 -2.69 -9.01
C TYR A 297 -13.79 -3.55 -8.23
N ASP A 298 -14.97 -3.02 -7.97
CA ASP A 298 -16.07 -3.79 -7.39
C ASP A 298 -16.79 -4.64 -8.46
N ASP A 299 -16.79 -4.14 -9.69
CA ASP A 299 -17.44 -4.72 -10.86
C ASP A 299 -16.50 -4.52 -12.05
N VAL A 300 -16.34 -5.54 -12.89
CA VAL A 300 -15.52 -5.52 -14.11
C VAL A 300 -15.94 -4.44 -15.12
N ASN A 301 -17.20 -4.01 -15.08
CA ASN A 301 -17.74 -2.91 -15.90
C ASN A 301 -17.84 -1.60 -15.11
N GLY A 302 -17.46 -1.62 -13.83
CA GLY A 302 -17.58 -0.51 -12.90
C GLY A 302 -16.40 0.46 -12.95
N ARG A 303 -16.35 1.33 -11.94
CA ARG A 303 -15.23 2.28 -11.78
C ARG A 303 -13.99 1.55 -11.28
N LEU A 304 -12.89 1.82 -11.95
CA LEU A 304 -11.56 1.39 -11.54
C LEU A 304 -10.92 2.44 -10.62
N ARG A 305 -10.11 1.98 -9.68
CA ARG A 305 -9.31 2.83 -8.80
C ARG A 305 -7.94 2.24 -8.56
N LEU A 306 -6.95 3.07 -8.23
CA LEU A 306 -5.64 2.58 -7.81
C LEU A 306 -5.76 1.71 -6.56
N ALA A 307 -4.98 0.63 -6.52
CA ALA A 307 -4.78 -0.11 -5.29
C ALA A 307 -4.03 0.74 -4.25
N PRO A 308 -4.26 0.51 -2.95
CA PRO A 308 -3.36 1.01 -1.91
C PRO A 308 -1.92 0.61 -2.22
N VAL A 309 -0.96 1.39 -1.75
CA VAL A 309 0.47 1.12 -1.96
C VAL A 309 0.88 -0.10 -1.13
N TYR A 310 1.56 -1.06 -1.79
CA TYR A 310 2.08 -2.28 -1.19
C TYR A 310 3.44 -2.66 -1.79
N ASP A 311 4.20 -3.53 -1.10
CA ASP A 311 5.48 -4.06 -1.58
C ASP A 311 6.48 -2.93 -1.95
N VAL A 312 6.61 -1.92 -1.07
CA VAL A 312 7.63 -0.85 -1.23
C VAL A 312 8.79 -1.14 -0.29
N VAL A 313 9.97 -1.36 -0.84
CA VAL A 313 11.17 -1.74 -0.09
C VAL A 313 12.36 -0.90 -0.56
N THR A 314 13.25 -0.54 0.36
CA THR A 314 14.56 0.04 0.02
C THR A 314 15.52 -1.06 -0.41
N THR A 315 15.50 -1.45 -1.69
CA THR A 315 16.27 -2.60 -2.18
C THR A 315 17.77 -2.34 -2.19
N THR A 316 18.20 -1.09 -2.42
CA THR A 316 19.62 -0.74 -2.43
C THR A 316 20.32 -0.91 -1.07
N ALA A 317 19.55 -1.08 0.02
CA ALA A 317 20.11 -1.45 1.31
C ALA A 317 20.74 -2.85 1.30
N TYR A 318 20.24 -3.75 0.45
CA TYR A 318 20.73 -5.12 0.26
C TYR A 318 21.56 -5.25 -1.03
N LEU A 319 21.17 -4.52 -2.07
CA LEU A 319 21.77 -4.56 -3.40
C LEU A 319 22.30 -3.17 -3.78
N PRO A 320 23.50 -2.76 -3.34
CA PRO A 320 23.97 -1.37 -3.50
C PRO A 320 24.06 -0.85 -4.95
N LYS A 321 24.08 -1.75 -5.93
CA LYS A 321 24.13 -1.44 -7.37
C LYS A 321 22.77 -1.53 -8.07
N ASP A 322 21.70 -1.72 -7.31
CA ASP A 322 20.35 -1.87 -7.86
C ASP A 322 19.89 -0.59 -8.57
N GLN A 323 18.95 -0.78 -9.50
CA GLN A 323 18.45 0.22 -10.43
C GLN A 323 16.93 0.17 -10.46
N MET A 324 16.28 1.11 -11.15
CA MET A 324 14.84 1.03 -11.32
C MET A 324 14.44 -0.22 -12.10
N ALA A 325 13.44 -0.93 -11.60
CA ALA A 325 12.83 -2.09 -12.25
C ALA A 325 12.31 -1.80 -13.67
N LEU A 326 11.73 -0.61 -13.88
CA LEU A 326 11.23 -0.17 -15.18
C LEU A 326 12.03 1.05 -15.65
N VAL A 327 12.15 1.20 -16.96
CA VAL A 327 12.88 2.35 -17.50
C VAL A 327 12.06 3.64 -17.37
N MET A 328 12.76 4.76 -17.20
CA MET A 328 12.21 6.10 -17.32
C MET A 328 13.00 6.83 -18.42
N ASN A 329 12.30 7.30 -19.44
CA ASN A 329 12.91 7.93 -20.61
C ASN A 329 14.06 7.11 -21.22
N GLY A 330 13.88 5.77 -21.27
CA GLY A 330 14.85 4.83 -21.84
C GLY A 330 16.03 4.44 -20.93
N SER A 331 16.03 4.85 -19.66
CA SER A 331 17.08 4.47 -18.70
C SER A 331 16.51 3.86 -17.42
N SER A 332 17.14 2.81 -16.91
CA SER A 332 16.90 2.24 -15.57
C SER A 332 17.66 2.98 -14.45
N LYS A 333 18.53 3.94 -14.80
CA LYS A 333 19.25 4.74 -13.81
C LYS A 333 18.28 5.62 -13.03
N TRP A 334 18.51 5.71 -11.72
CA TRP A 334 17.77 6.60 -10.84
C TRP A 334 17.69 8.04 -11.41
N PRO A 335 16.47 8.61 -11.52
CA PRO A 335 16.27 9.89 -12.18
C PRO A 335 16.67 11.04 -11.28
N ASP A 336 17.19 12.10 -11.90
CA ASP A 336 17.27 13.40 -11.24
C ASP A 336 15.87 14.03 -11.10
N ARG A 337 15.81 15.14 -10.36
CA ARG A 337 14.57 15.88 -10.15
C ARG A 337 13.93 16.35 -11.46
N GLN A 338 14.70 16.77 -12.46
CA GLN A 338 14.15 17.29 -13.71
C GLN A 338 13.42 16.19 -14.48
N ARG A 339 14.02 15.00 -14.56
CA ARG A 339 13.38 13.83 -15.19
C ARG A 339 12.07 13.46 -14.50
N LEU A 340 12.00 13.56 -13.17
CA LEU A 340 10.75 13.35 -12.43
C LEU A 340 9.71 14.44 -12.74
N VAL A 341 10.11 15.70 -12.89
CA VAL A 341 9.19 16.77 -13.32
C VAL A 341 8.67 16.53 -14.74
N ASP A 342 9.54 16.08 -15.65
CA ASP A 342 9.19 15.77 -17.04
C ASP A 342 8.19 14.60 -17.09
N LEU A 343 8.39 13.56 -16.27
CA LEU A 343 7.44 12.45 -16.12
C LEU A 343 6.07 12.96 -15.65
N GLY A 344 6.04 13.80 -14.61
CA GLY A 344 4.79 14.38 -14.09
C GLY A 344 4.08 15.23 -15.15
N THR A 345 4.84 15.97 -15.97
CA THR A 345 4.29 16.77 -17.06
C THR A 345 3.70 15.88 -18.17
N ARG A 346 4.37 14.78 -18.52
CA ARG A 346 3.83 13.77 -19.46
C ARG A 346 2.54 13.10 -18.94
N ALA A 347 2.35 13.06 -17.61
CA ALA A 347 1.14 12.57 -16.97
C ALA A 347 -0.01 13.58 -16.94
N GLY A 348 0.21 14.82 -17.40
CA GLY A 348 -0.79 15.89 -17.41
C GLY A 348 -0.72 16.84 -16.22
N LEU A 349 0.32 16.78 -15.39
CA LEU A 349 0.55 17.76 -14.31
C LEU A 349 1.26 19.01 -14.84
N SER A 350 1.09 20.14 -14.17
CA SER A 350 1.99 21.27 -14.38
C SER A 350 3.36 20.98 -13.75
N ALA A 351 4.43 21.54 -14.30
CA ALA A 351 5.78 21.39 -13.75
C ALA A 351 5.86 21.84 -12.28
N GLN A 352 5.11 22.88 -11.90
CA GLN A 352 4.99 23.31 -10.51
C GLN A 352 4.35 22.23 -9.64
N LYS A 353 3.20 21.67 -10.06
CA LYS A 353 2.50 20.64 -9.30
C LYS A 353 3.33 19.36 -9.17
N ALA A 354 4.01 18.95 -10.23
CA ALA A 354 4.94 17.83 -10.19
C ALA A 354 6.07 18.09 -9.17
N GLY A 355 6.64 19.30 -9.21
CA GLY A 355 7.64 19.75 -8.24
C GLY A 355 7.14 19.76 -6.79
N ASP A 356 5.91 20.19 -6.54
CA ASP A 356 5.31 20.21 -5.20
C ASP A 356 5.10 18.78 -4.67
N ILE A 357 4.69 17.84 -5.53
CA ILE A 357 4.56 16.43 -5.16
C ILE A 357 5.92 15.83 -4.80
N ILE A 358 6.98 16.13 -5.57
CA ILE A 358 8.35 15.69 -5.23
C ILE A 358 8.75 16.21 -3.85
N ASN A 359 8.50 17.48 -3.56
CA ASN A 359 8.81 18.09 -2.27
C ASN A 359 8.00 17.44 -1.12
N GLN A 360 6.71 17.13 -1.36
CA GLN A 360 5.86 16.43 -0.39
C GLN A 360 6.41 15.05 -0.04
N VAL A 361 6.79 14.26 -1.05
CA VAL A 361 7.38 12.93 -0.84
C VAL A 361 8.72 13.05 -0.12
N ALA A 362 9.57 14.00 -0.51
CA ALA A 362 10.85 14.22 0.14
C ALA A 362 10.70 14.56 1.63
N GLN A 363 9.74 15.42 1.99
CA GLN A 363 9.42 15.75 3.37
C GLN A 363 8.92 14.52 4.13
N ALA A 364 8.05 13.71 3.52
CA ALA A 364 7.53 12.49 4.14
C ALA A 364 8.67 11.50 4.46
N VAL A 365 9.55 11.22 3.49
CA VAL A 365 10.72 10.34 3.67
C VAL A 365 11.67 10.90 4.73
N ALA A 366 11.97 12.19 4.69
CA ALA A 366 12.84 12.84 5.67
C ALA A 366 12.27 12.76 7.10
N SER A 367 10.95 12.92 7.25
CA SER A 367 10.28 12.78 8.54
C SER A 367 10.33 11.34 9.06
N THR A 368 10.08 10.35 8.19
CA THR A 368 10.08 8.92 8.54
C THR A 368 11.46 8.43 8.98
N ARG A 369 12.52 9.05 8.47
CA ARG A 369 13.90 8.77 8.90
C ARG A 369 14.12 9.03 10.39
N ALA A 370 13.38 9.96 11.00
CA ALA A 370 13.46 10.20 12.43
C ALA A 370 12.92 9.01 13.24
N ASP A 371 11.78 8.45 12.83
CA ASP A 371 11.20 7.25 13.47
C ASP A 371 12.07 6.00 13.22
N LEU A 372 12.66 5.88 12.03
CA LEU A 372 13.64 4.84 11.72
C LEU A 372 14.81 4.88 12.71
N ALA A 373 15.36 6.08 12.95
CA ALA A 373 16.45 6.28 13.91
C ALA A 373 16.03 5.98 15.36
N GLU A 374 14.79 6.29 15.73
CA GLU A 374 14.24 5.93 17.04
C GLU A 374 14.12 4.40 17.20
N HIS A 375 13.63 3.71 16.17
CA HIS A 375 13.48 2.25 16.17
C HIS A 375 14.81 1.51 16.32
N VAL A 376 15.88 2.02 15.70
CA VAL A 376 17.24 1.46 15.88
C VAL A 376 17.65 1.41 17.36
N ASN A 377 17.23 2.37 18.17
CA ASN A 377 17.54 2.37 19.61
C ASN A 377 16.77 1.29 20.38
N GLN A 378 15.63 0.84 19.85
CA GLN A 378 14.74 -0.13 20.49
C GLN A 378 14.98 -1.57 19.98
N SER A 379 15.52 -1.72 18.76
CA SER A 379 15.78 -3.00 18.11
C SER A 379 17.26 -3.13 17.71
N PRO A 380 18.12 -3.73 18.55
CA PRO A 380 19.54 -3.92 18.24
C PRO A 380 19.80 -4.72 16.96
N ALA A 381 18.89 -5.62 16.58
CA ALA A 381 19.01 -6.41 15.35
C ALA A 381 18.87 -5.55 14.08
N PHE A 382 18.13 -4.43 14.17
CA PHE A 382 17.94 -3.51 13.05
C PHE A 382 19.16 -2.59 12.82
N LYS A 383 20.11 -2.57 13.76
CA LYS A 383 21.29 -1.70 13.74
C LYS A 383 22.17 -1.90 12.51
N ASP A 384 22.22 -3.11 11.97
CA ASP A 384 23.12 -3.44 10.88
C ASP A 384 22.60 -3.04 9.49
N ILE A 385 21.29 -2.88 9.32
CA ILE A 385 20.66 -2.53 8.03
C ILE A 385 20.13 -1.09 7.98
N ALA A 386 19.77 -0.52 9.13
CA ALA A 386 19.20 0.83 9.20
C ALA A 386 20.13 1.92 8.63
N PRO A 387 21.47 1.86 8.82
CA PRO A 387 22.39 2.81 8.18
C PRO A 387 22.33 2.75 6.66
N GLN A 388 22.15 1.57 6.07
CA GLN A 388 22.09 1.35 4.63
C GLN A 388 20.77 1.87 4.06
N ILE A 389 19.65 1.63 4.75
CA ILE A 389 18.35 2.23 4.39
C ILE A 389 18.45 3.76 4.47
N THR A 390 19.02 4.28 5.55
CA THR A 390 19.20 5.72 5.76
C THR A 390 20.06 6.35 4.65
N ALA A 391 21.20 5.73 4.34
CA ALA A 391 22.10 6.20 3.29
C ALA A 391 21.45 6.14 1.89
N ALA A 392 20.67 5.09 1.62
CA ALA A 392 19.91 4.97 0.39
C ALA A 392 18.88 6.10 0.24
N TRP A 393 18.14 6.41 1.31
CA TRP A 393 17.17 7.50 1.32
C TRP A 393 17.84 8.86 1.19
N GLU A 394 18.98 9.09 1.84
CA GLU A 394 19.77 10.32 1.68
C GLU A 394 20.23 10.50 0.24
N THR A 395 20.71 9.42 -0.39
CA THR A 395 21.11 9.44 -1.79
C THR A 395 19.89 9.71 -2.69
N GLY A 396 18.75 9.08 -2.43
CA GLY A 396 17.49 9.33 -3.15
C GLY A 396 16.98 10.76 -3.04
N LEU A 397 16.97 11.31 -1.83
CA LEU A 397 16.64 12.71 -1.57
C LEU A 397 17.60 13.65 -2.32
N LYS A 398 18.90 13.34 -2.29
CA LYS A 398 19.94 14.11 -2.97
C LYS A 398 19.72 14.16 -4.49
N ASP A 399 19.55 13.00 -5.11
CA ASP A 399 19.51 12.91 -6.58
C ASP A 399 18.15 13.33 -7.14
N SER A 400 17.06 12.88 -6.51
CA SER A 400 15.71 12.96 -7.06
C SER A 400 14.87 14.11 -6.52
N ALA A 401 15.20 14.66 -5.33
CA ALA A 401 14.38 15.69 -4.68
C ALA A 401 15.01 17.09 -4.60
N LEU A 402 16.34 17.20 -4.58
CA LEU A 402 16.99 18.51 -4.44
C LEU A 402 16.69 19.42 -5.63
N ARG A 403 16.30 20.66 -5.32
CA ARG A 403 16.35 21.78 -6.26
C ARG A 403 17.43 22.73 -5.74
N ASP A 404 18.32 23.19 -6.62
CA ASP A 404 19.44 24.07 -6.28
C ASP A 404 20.32 23.56 -5.11
N GLY A 405 20.43 22.23 -4.95
CA GLY A 405 21.23 21.59 -3.90
C GLY A 405 20.58 21.53 -2.52
N ARG A 406 19.29 21.88 -2.37
CA ARG A 406 18.54 21.81 -1.10
C ARG A 406 17.23 21.03 -1.25
N VAL A 407 16.83 20.32 -0.19
CA VAL A 407 15.48 19.74 -0.12
C VAL A 407 14.56 20.92 0.13
N HIS A 408 13.73 21.25 -0.85
CA HIS A 408 12.67 22.22 -0.64
C HIS A 408 11.57 21.51 0.12
N THR A 409 11.51 21.75 1.42
CA THR A 409 10.35 21.34 2.21
C THR A 409 9.17 22.17 1.70
N MET A 410 8.03 21.53 1.45
CA MET A 410 6.78 22.29 1.42
C MET A 410 6.70 23.00 2.77
N PRO A 411 6.34 24.31 2.84
CA PRO A 411 5.98 24.88 4.13
C PRO A 411 4.95 23.93 4.72
N GLU A 412 5.25 23.35 5.90
CA GLU A 412 4.37 22.37 6.55
C GLU A 412 2.96 22.93 6.46
N THR A 413 2.09 22.34 5.65
CA THR A 413 0.74 22.85 5.50
C THR A 413 0.11 22.65 6.87
N ALA A 414 -0.05 23.75 7.60
CA ALA A 414 -0.55 23.71 8.94
C ALA A 414 -1.91 22.99 8.93
N GLN A 415 -2.07 22.01 9.81
CA GLN A 415 -3.36 21.32 9.92
C GLN A 415 -4.38 22.26 10.56
N PRO A 416 -5.65 22.23 10.13
CA PRO A 416 -6.73 22.91 10.81
C PRO A 416 -6.79 22.52 12.30
N LEU A 417 -6.84 23.50 13.19
CA LEU A 417 -6.99 23.24 14.63
C LEU A 417 -8.46 23.01 14.96
N SER A 418 -8.89 21.74 14.99
CA SER A 418 -10.21 21.34 15.48
C SER A 418 -10.09 20.72 16.87
N VAL A 419 -10.57 21.42 17.90
CA VAL A 419 -10.47 20.97 19.29
C VAL A 419 -11.80 21.17 20.03
N ASP A 420 -12.35 20.08 20.56
CA ASP A 420 -13.54 20.14 21.42
C ASP A 420 -13.12 20.41 22.87
N ILE A 421 -13.08 21.69 23.23
CA ILE A 421 -12.71 22.16 24.58
C ILE A 421 -13.93 22.46 25.46
N THR A 422 -15.14 22.16 24.97
CA THR A 422 -16.39 22.64 25.58
C THR A 422 -16.56 22.19 27.04
N HIS A 423 -15.92 21.08 27.42
CA HIS A 423 -15.94 20.53 28.77
C HIS A 423 -14.57 20.05 29.28
N ASP A 424 -13.46 20.42 28.62
CA ASP A 424 -12.11 19.95 28.98
C ASP A 424 -11.12 21.11 29.19
N THR A 425 -11.07 21.59 30.43
CA THR A 425 -10.18 22.67 30.86
C THR A 425 -8.70 22.27 30.80
N ALA A 426 -8.39 20.98 30.98
CA ALA A 426 -7.01 20.49 30.94
C ALA A 426 -6.49 20.47 29.50
N LEU A 427 -7.30 19.99 28.56
CA LEU A 427 -7.02 20.06 27.13
C LEU A 427 -6.86 21.50 26.66
N LYS A 428 -7.78 22.40 27.06
CA LYS A 428 -7.66 23.83 26.76
C LYS A 428 -6.32 24.40 27.19
N LYS A 429 -5.87 24.13 28.42
CA LYS A 429 -4.59 24.62 28.96
C LYS A 429 -3.38 24.06 28.21
N ARG A 430 -3.43 22.78 27.81
CA ARG A 430 -2.37 22.14 27.01
C ARG A 430 -2.25 22.78 25.63
N VAL A 431 -3.37 22.88 24.92
CA VAL A 431 -3.41 23.49 23.57
C VAL A 431 -2.94 24.95 23.63
N LEU A 432 -3.33 25.73 24.65
CA LEU A 432 -2.88 27.11 24.79
C LEU A 432 -1.35 27.20 25.02
N THR A 433 -0.80 26.30 25.85
CA THR A 433 0.64 26.20 26.08
C THR A 433 1.39 25.89 24.79
N GLU A 434 0.89 24.92 24.02
CA GLU A 434 1.47 24.51 22.74
C GLU A 434 1.41 25.65 21.71
N LEU A 435 0.26 26.31 21.57
CA LEU A 435 0.10 27.45 20.65
C LEU A 435 1.00 28.62 21.02
N THR A 436 1.21 28.89 22.32
CA THR A 436 2.08 29.98 22.79
C THR A 436 3.56 29.71 22.48
N ALA A 437 3.95 28.45 22.34
CA ALA A 437 5.32 28.06 21.99
C ALA A 437 5.62 28.15 20.48
N LEU A 438 4.62 28.41 19.64
CA LEU A 438 4.79 28.48 18.19
C LEU A 438 5.25 29.87 17.72
N PRO A 439 6.10 29.94 16.67
CA PRO A 439 6.38 31.20 15.98
C PRO A 439 5.12 31.82 15.38
N SER A 440 5.04 33.16 15.32
CA SER A 440 3.87 33.88 14.78
C SER A 440 3.53 33.49 13.33
N SER A 441 4.53 33.16 12.52
CA SER A 441 4.32 32.66 11.15
C SER A 441 3.57 31.33 11.11
N ARG A 442 3.85 30.42 12.05
CA ARG A 442 3.19 29.11 12.17
C ARG A 442 1.77 29.25 12.72
N LEU A 443 1.56 30.13 13.70
CA LEU A 443 0.22 30.49 14.18
C LEU A 443 -0.67 31.00 13.04
N ALA A 444 -0.13 31.89 12.19
CA ALA A 444 -0.87 32.43 11.04
C ALA A 444 -1.22 31.35 9.99
N GLU A 445 -0.32 30.39 9.75
CA GLU A 445 -0.58 29.26 8.86
C GLU A 445 -1.68 28.34 9.41
N ILE A 446 -1.65 28.00 10.70
CA ILE A 446 -2.70 27.21 11.38
C ILE A 446 -4.03 27.94 11.31
N GLU A 447 -4.04 29.25 11.57
CA GLU A 447 -5.24 30.07 11.49
C GLU A 447 -5.85 30.02 10.08
N LYS A 448 -5.02 30.23 9.04
CA LYS A 448 -5.44 30.19 7.65
C LYS A 448 -6.04 28.83 7.27
N ALA A 449 -5.39 27.73 7.65
CA ALA A 449 -5.88 26.37 7.42
C ALA A 449 -7.21 26.10 8.15
N THR A 450 -7.31 26.53 9.41
CA THR A 450 -8.51 26.39 10.24
C THR A 450 -9.70 27.14 9.64
N ARG A 451 -9.49 28.38 9.18
CA ARG A 451 -10.51 29.18 8.49
C ARG A 451 -10.92 28.55 7.16
N GLY A 452 -9.97 28.03 6.39
CA GLY A 452 -10.23 27.35 5.12
C GLY A 452 -11.14 26.13 5.28
N ARG A 453 -10.85 25.28 6.27
CA ARG A 453 -11.68 24.10 6.56
C ARG A 453 -13.06 24.49 7.09
N LEU A 454 -13.14 25.51 7.96
CA LEU A 454 -14.41 26.02 8.47
C LEU A 454 -15.31 26.52 7.34
N LYS A 455 -14.75 27.28 6.39
CA LYS A 455 -15.47 27.78 5.21
C LYS A 455 -15.99 26.63 4.34
N ALA A 456 -15.17 25.61 4.10
CA ALA A 456 -15.59 24.44 3.34
C ALA A 456 -16.79 23.72 4.00
N LEU A 457 -16.81 23.60 5.34
CA LEU A 457 -17.94 23.03 6.08
C LEU A 457 -19.19 23.92 6.07
N GLU A 458 -19.02 25.24 5.96
CA GLU A 458 -20.13 26.21 5.88
C GLU A 458 -20.81 26.20 4.50
N GLU A 459 -20.06 25.91 3.45
CA GLU A 459 -20.58 25.80 2.08
C GLU A 459 -21.22 24.44 1.79
N MET A 460 -21.19 23.49 2.74
CA MET A 460 -21.81 22.17 2.58
C MET A 460 -23.34 22.22 2.70
N PRO A 461 -24.10 21.70 1.71
CA PRO A 461 -25.57 21.76 1.73
C PRO A 461 -26.24 20.96 2.85
N LYS A 462 -25.63 19.84 3.27
CA LYS A 462 -26.15 18.93 4.31
C LYS A 462 -25.00 18.28 5.10
N PRO A 463 -24.43 18.98 6.09
CA PRO A 463 -23.35 18.42 6.90
C PRO A 463 -23.87 17.31 7.83
N SER A 464 -23.09 16.24 7.95
CA SER A 464 -23.26 15.14 8.89
C SER A 464 -23.05 15.60 10.34
N ARG A 465 -23.44 14.74 11.29
CA ARG A 465 -23.23 15.00 12.73
C ARG A 465 -21.76 15.16 13.10
N LEU A 466 -20.88 14.40 12.46
CA LEU A 466 -19.42 14.49 12.63
C LEU A 466 -18.88 15.83 12.11
N GLU A 467 -19.37 16.28 10.95
CA GLU A 467 -18.96 17.57 10.36
C GLU A 467 -19.45 18.77 11.18
N LEU A 468 -20.64 18.67 11.79
CA LEU A 468 -21.12 19.67 12.75
C LEU A 468 -20.28 19.71 14.03
N GLN A 469 -19.79 18.55 14.49
CA GLN A 469 -18.87 18.47 15.62
C GLN A 469 -17.49 19.05 15.28
N GLU A 470 -16.95 18.71 14.10
CA GLU A 470 -15.71 19.28 13.58
C GLU A 470 -15.83 20.80 13.46
N LYS A 471 -16.93 21.32 12.92
CA LYS A 471 -17.20 22.76 12.83
C LYS A 471 -17.11 23.46 14.18
N ARG A 472 -17.68 22.87 15.24
CA ARG A 472 -17.60 23.41 16.61
C ARG A 472 -16.15 23.41 17.11
N GLY A 473 -15.42 22.32 16.86
CA GLY A 473 -14.00 22.21 17.21
C GLY A 473 -13.12 23.25 16.53
N LEU A 474 -13.37 23.53 15.24
CA LEU A 474 -12.63 24.55 14.47
C LEU A 474 -12.90 25.97 15.00
N ILE A 475 -14.16 26.29 15.35
CA ILE A 475 -14.51 27.58 15.94
C ILE A 475 -13.82 27.77 17.31
N ALA A 476 -13.78 26.71 18.12
CA ALA A 476 -13.05 26.71 19.37
C ALA A 476 -11.53 26.91 19.16
N GLY A 477 -10.95 26.21 18.18
CA GLY A 477 -9.55 26.38 17.80
C GLY A 477 -9.21 27.82 17.42
N LEU A 478 -10.03 28.46 16.58
CA LEU A 478 -9.82 29.87 16.19
C LEU A 478 -9.85 30.83 17.38
N LYS A 479 -10.70 30.60 18.38
CA LYS A 479 -10.74 31.41 19.61
C LYS A 479 -9.46 31.28 20.43
N LEU A 480 -8.86 30.08 20.48
CA LEU A 480 -7.59 29.88 21.19
C LEU A 480 -6.43 30.56 20.46
N ILE A 481 -6.41 30.48 19.13
CA ILE A 481 -5.41 31.17 18.30
C ILE A 481 -5.50 32.68 18.52
N ASP A 482 -6.70 33.26 18.45
CA ASP A 482 -6.93 34.69 18.72
C ASP A 482 -6.48 35.10 20.14
N GLN A 483 -6.77 34.26 21.14
CA GLN A 483 -6.33 34.49 22.52
C GLN A 483 -4.80 34.56 22.64
N VAL A 484 -4.06 33.71 21.92
CA VAL A 484 -2.59 33.71 21.92
C VAL A 484 -2.04 34.91 21.14
N SER A 485 -2.61 35.22 19.98
CA SER A 485 -2.23 36.37 19.16
C SER A 485 -2.39 37.70 19.91
N GLN A 486 -3.49 37.87 20.65
CA GLN A 486 -3.74 39.08 21.45
C GLN A 486 -2.81 39.17 22.67
N ALA A 487 -2.42 38.04 23.27
CA ALA A 487 -1.49 38.02 24.40
C ALA A 487 -0.06 38.39 23.96
N SER A 488 0.37 37.95 22.78
CA SER A 488 1.69 38.25 22.21
C SER A 488 1.85 39.74 21.86
N MET A 489 0.78 40.44 21.45
CA MET A 489 0.81 41.88 21.17
C MET A 489 0.93 42.77 22.43
N ARG A 490 0.67 42.24 23.63
CA ARG A 490 0.69 43.02 24.89
C ARG A 490 2.03 43.00 25.64
N SER A 491 3.05 42.28 25.16
CA SER A 491 4.38 42.23 25.78
C SER A 491 5.48 41.96 24.74
N PRO A 492 6.13 42.99 24.15
CA PRO A 492 7.03 42.82 23.01
C PRO A 492 8.39 42.17 23.32
N ASP A 493 8.81 42.08 24.59
CA ASP A 493 10.14 41.62 24.95
C ASP A 493 10.10 40.36 25.82
N LYS A 494 10.40 39.20 25.19
CA LYS A 494 11.20 38.12 25.78
C LYS A 494 11.65 37.13 24.69
N PRO A 495 12.94 36.79 24.61
CA PRO A 495 13.43 35.80 23.66
C PRO A 495 13.05 34.40 24.14
N VAL A 496 12.37 33.61 23.30
CA VAL A 496 12.11 32.20 23.59
C VAL A 496 13.27 31.37 23.03
N SER A 497 14.00 30.73 23.94
CA SER A 497 15.07 29.78 23.66
C SER A 497 14.59 28.52 22.96
N THR A 498 15.52 27.90 22.24
CA THR A 498 15.45 26.77 21.32
C THR A 498 14.80 25.45 21.85
N ILE A 499 14.21 24.70 20.90
CA ILE A 499 13.96 23.22 20.78
C ILE A 499 12.74 22.58 21.49
N LYS A 500 11.74 22.11 20.72
CA LYS A 500 11.45 20.70 20.32
C LYS A 500 10.17 20.64 19.48
N GLN A 501 10.21 19.92 18.36
CA GLN A 501 9.04 19.53 17.57
C GLN A 501 7.97 18.87 18.45
N ILE A 502 6.69 19.14 18.19
CA ILE A 502 5.58 18.37 18.78
C ILE A 502 4.68 17.84 17.67
N ASN A 503 4.68 16.51 17.55
CA ASN A 503 3.60 15.69 17.03
C ASN A 503 2.50 15.61 18.12
N ALA A 504 1.30 16.11 17.85
CA ALA A 504 0.15 15.89 18.71
C ALA A 504 -0.77 14.82 18.10
N VAL A 505 -0.59 13.55 18.50
CA VAL A 505 -1.59 12.50 18.25
C VAL A 505 -1.71 11.55 19.45
N LYS A 506 -2.98 11.40 19.89
CA LYS A 506 -3.64 10.30 20.62
C LYS A 506 -3.62 10.22 22.17
N GLY A 507 -4.83 10.00 22.70
CA GLY A 507 -5.06 9.36 24.00
C GLY A 507 -6.53 9.26 24.42
N GLY A 508 -7.21 8.17 24.04
CA GLY A 508 -8.03 7.41 25.00
C GLY A 508 -9.54 7.63 25.05
N PHE A 509 -10.30 6.93 24.19
CA PHE A 509 -11.59 6.38 24.59
C PHE A 509 -11.34 5.03 25.27
N ARG A 510 -11.54 4.96 26.60
CA ARG A 510 -11.93 3.74 27.33
C ARG A 510 -12.80 4.12 28.53
N GLN A 511 -13.96 3.46 28.59
CA GLN A 511 -14.91 3.24 29.69
C GLN A 511 -15.86 4.39 30.11
N ARG A 512 -17.10 4.35 29.61
CA ARG A 512 -18.18 3.56 30.23
C ARG A 512 -18.96 2.81 29.16
#